data_AF-A0A0W8DS83-F1
#
_entry.id   AF-A0A0W8DS83-F1
#
_cell.length_a   1.000
_cell.length_b   1.000
_cell.length_c   1.000
_cell.angle_alpha   90.00
_cell.angle_beta   90.00
_cell.angle_gamma   90.00
#
_symmetry.space_group_name_H-M   'P 1'
#
loop_
_entity.id
_entity.type
_entity.pdbx_description
1 polymer ?
#
loop_
_entity_poly.entity_id
_entity_poly.type
_entity_poly.pdbx_seq_one_letter_code
_entity_poly.pdbx_strand_id
1 'polypeptide(L)'
;MDKPEGHNVLVLVIPGNPGVPFYYLPLMQELVKKHGRHHEVRCLSHAGHFMPWKNNGRAFSLQEQLEHKAFYLQHRLQFESKTLFVYSTMDEWVPAEFVQEYQVRFPNAQHRVVPQAHAFMMEKNGTRDMAAHISQWISEALDGKQVCEVDATAA
;
A
#
# COMPACT_ATOMS: atom_id res chain seq x y z
N MET A 1 -0.50 -33.74 -7.26
CA MET A 1 0.20 -32.57 -7.84
C MET A 1 0.14 -31.51 -6.77
N ASP A 2 1.08 -31.56 -5.83
CA ASP A 2 1.11 -30.63 -4.71
C ASP A 2 1.50 -29.24 -5.22
N LYS A 3 0.62 -28.27 -5.01
CA LYS A 3 0.93 -26.87 -5.22
C LYS A 3 1.93 -26.52 -4.11
N PRO A 4 3.15 -26.02 -4.41
CA PRO A 4 4.03 -25.57 -3.34
C PRO A 4 3.24 -24.56 -2.52
N GLU A 5 3.23 -24.70 -1.19
CA GLU A 5 2.55 -23.77 -0.29
C GLU A 5 3.21 -22.40 -0.43
N GLY A 6 2.75 -21.65 -1.42
CA GLY A 6 3.27 -20.33 -1.73
C GLY A 6 2.90 -19.40 -0.60
N HIS A 7 3.90 -18.72 -0.05
CA HIS A 7 3.65 -17.61 0.85
C HIS A 7 2.87 -16.53 0.09
N ASN A 8 1.61 -16.35 0.46
CA ASN A 8 0.72 -15.38 -0.19
C ASN A 8 0.72 -14.08 0.63
N VAL A 9 1.03 -12.97 -0.03
CA VAL A 9 0.96 -11.62 0.56
C VAL A 9 -0.35 -10.95 0.14
N LEU A 10 -0.95 -10.16 1.04
CA LEU A 10 -2.02 -9.22 0.71
C LEU A 10 -1.40 -7.87 0.34
N VAL A 11 -1.53 -7.46 -0.91
CA VAL A 11 -1.25 -6.08 -1.35
C VAL A 11 -2.54 -5.28 -1.28
N LEU A 12 -2.66 -4.44 -0.26
CA LEU A 12 -3.81 -3.56 -0.06
C LEU A 12 -3.50 -2.14 -0.57
N VAL A 13 -4.27 -1.67 -1.54
CA VAL A 13 -4.23 -0.31 -2.06
C VAL A 13 -5.34 0.51 -1.40
N ILE A 14 -5.01 1.65 -0.80
CA ILE A 14 -6.00 2.61 -0.31
C ILE A 14 -5.85 3.88 -1.16
N PRO A 15 -6.85 4.22 -2.00
CA PRO A 15 -6.77 5.38 -2.87
C PRO A 15 -6.81 6.68 -2.06
N GLY A 16 -6.09 7.70 -2.51
CA GLY A 16 -6.29 9.09 -2.07
C GLY A 16 -7.52 9.71 -2.74
N ASN A 17 -7.87 10.97 -2.43
CA ASN A 17 -8.98 11.70 -3.07
C ASN A 17 -8.80 11.72 -4.61
N PRO A 18 -9.79 11.29 -5.43
CA PRO A 18 -11.21 11.07 -5.13
C PRO A 18 -11.59 9.64 -4.75
N GLY A 19 -10.75 8.86 -4.07
CA GLY A 19 -11.10 7.61 -3.40
C GLY A 19 -11.56 6.47 -4.31
N VAL A 20 -11.45 6.63 -5.63
CA VAL A 20 -11.96 5.70 -6.65
C VAL A 20 -10.89 4.66 -7.01
N PRO A 21 -11.18 3.36 -6.91
CA PRO A 21 -10.23 2.30 -7.25
C PRO A 21 -9.76 2.29 -8.70
N PHE A 22 -10.55 2.85 -9.62
CA PHE A 22 -10.29 2.83 -11.06
C PHE A 22 -8.92 3.43 -11.42
N TYR A 23 -8.47 4.46 -10.70
CA TYR A 23 -7.15 5.07 -10.92
C TYR A 23 -5.98 4.13 -10.60
N TYR A 24 -6.20 3.10 -9.80
CA TYR A 24 -5.19 2.12 -9.40
C TYR A 24 -5.34 0.79 -10.12
N LEU A 25 -6.38 0.64 -10.96
CA LEU A 25 -6.60 -0.60 -11.72
C LEU A 25 -5.40 -1.01 -12.57
N PRO A 26 -4.69 -0.09 -13.28
CA PRO A 26 -3.48 -0.45 -14.02
C PRO A 26 -2.38 -1.06 -13.13
N LEU A 27 -2.16 -0.49 -11.94
CA LEU A 27 -1.20 -1.02 -10.94
C LEU A 27 -1.59 -2.42 -10.49
N MET A 28 -2.87 -2.62 -10.15
CA MET A 28 -3.35 -3.93 -9.71
C MET A 28 -3.19 -4.98 -10.81
N GLN A 29 -3.46 -4.63 -12.07
CA GLN A 29 -3.28 -5.51 -13.22
C GLN A 29 -1.81 -5.87 -13.42
N GLU A 30 -0.91 -4.89 -13.31
CA GLU A 30 0.53 -5.11 -13.46
C GLU A 30 1.09 -6.02 -12.37
N LEU A 31 0.66 -5.82 -11.11
CA LEU A 31 1.04 -6.70 -10.00
C LEU A 31 0.55 -8.14 -10.22
N VAL A 32 -0.70 -8.30 -10.62
CA VAL A 32 -1.28 -9.62 -10.91
C VAL A 32 -0.54 -10.32 -12.04
N LYS A 33 -0.22 -9.59 -13.11
CA LYS A 33 0.53 -10.11 -14.27
C LYS A 33 1.95 -10.53 -13.87
N LYS A 34 2.66 -9.67 -13.14
CA LYS A 34 4.06 -9.91 -12.77
C LYS A 34 4.23 -11.06 -11.78
N HIS A 35 3.28 -11.23 -10.87
CA HIS A 35 3.31 -12.24 -9.81
C HIS A 35 2.40 -13.46 -10.09
N GLY A 36 1.94 -13.67 -11.33
CA GLY A 36 1.20 -14.88 -11.71
C GLY A 36 -0.04 -15.20 -10.85
N ARG A 37 -0.70 -14.17 -10.28
CA ARG A 37 -1.84 -14.32 -9.33
C ARG A 37 -1.51 -15.05 -8.02
N HIS A 38 -0.24 -15.09 -7.61
CA HIS A 38 0.17 -15.69 -6.33
C HIS A 38 -0.16 -14.81 -5.12
N HIS A 39 -0.39 -13.51 -5.32
CA HIS A 39 -0.69 -12.58 -4.23
C HIS A 39 -2.13 -12.06 -4.30
N GLU A 40 -2.72 -11.81 -3.14
CA GLU A 40 -4.03 -11.20 -3.04
C GLU A 40 -3.86 -9.69 -3.24
N VAL A 41 -4.39 -9.14 -4.33
CA VAL A 41 -4.33 -7.69 -4.61
C VAL A 41 -5.72 -7.10 -4.43
N ARG A 42 -5.88 -6.14 -3.51
CA ARG A 42 -7.14 -5.48 -3.23
C ARG A 42 -7.01 -3.97 -3.21
N CYS A 43 -8.08 -3.27 -3.56
CA CYS A 43 -8.19 -1.83 -3.39
C CYS A 43 -9.39 -1.51 -2.50
N LEU A 44 -9.17 -0.76 -1.42
CA LEU A 44 -10.18 -0.35 -0.46
C LEU A 44 -10.63 1.09 -0.75
N SER A 45 -11.69 1.23 -1.54
CA SER A 45 -12.26 2.54 -1.91
C SER A 45 -12.68 3.38 -0.69
N HIS A 46 -12.73 4.70 -0.86
CA HIS A 46 -13.49 5.55 0.06
C HIS A 46 -14.97 5.13 0.05
N ALA A 47 -15.57 5.05 1.24
CA ALA A 47 -16.98 4.69 1.39
C ALA A 47 -17.85 5.67 0.57
N GLY A 48 -18.78 5.13 -0.22
CA GLY A 48 -19.63 5.93 -1.10
C GLY A 48 -19.02 6.37 -2.43
N HIS A 49 -17.71 6.27 -2.65
CA HIS A 49 -17.08 6.71 -3.91
C HIS A 49 -17.16 5.65 -5.01
N PHE A 50 -17.27 4.38 -4.63
CA PHE A 50 -17.53 3.28 -5.54
C PHE A 50 -18.93 2.70 -5.27
N MET A 51 -19.79 2.73 -6.27
CA MET A 51 -21.21 2.33 -6.18
C MET A 51 -22.01 3.09 -5.10
N PRO A 52 -22.10 4.44 -5.17
CA PRO A 52 -22.80 5.27 -4.18
C PRO A 52 -24.26 4.85 -3.93
N TRP A 53 -24.94 4.30 -4.94
CA TRP A 53 -26.33 3.82 -4.82
C TRP A 53 -26.49 2.68 -3.80
N LYS A 54 -25.45 1.89 -3.51
CA LYS A 54 -25.49 0.89 -2.43
C LYS A 54 -25.64 1.50 -1.04
N ASN A 55 -25.31 2.79 -0.92
CA ASN A 55 -25.43 3.57 0.31
C ASN A 55 -26.52 4.65 0.17
N ASN A 56 -27.48 4.49 -0.74
CA ASN A 56 -28.52 5.48 -1.02
C ASN A 56 -27.98 6.88 -1.37
N GLY A 57 -26.78 6.97 -1.97
CA GLY A 57 -26.15 8.25 -2.30
C GLY A 57 -25.68 9.06 -1.08
N ARG A 58 -25.66 8.45 0.11
CA ARG A 58 -25.18 9.07 1.34
C ARG A 58 -23.72 9.51 1.21
N ALA A 59 -23.43 10.72 1.70
CA ALA A 59 -22.08 11.17 1.98
C ALA A 59 -21.55 10.58 3.30
N PHE A 60 -20.25 10.31 3.36
CA PHE A 60 -19.58 9.78 4.55
C PHE A 60 -18.66 10.84 5.15
N SER A 61 -18.68 10.97 6.47
CA SER A 61 -17.79 11.89 7.17
C SER A 61 -16.34 11.38 7.13
N LEU A 62 -15.39 12.27 7.41
CA LEU A 62 -13.97 11.89 7.57
C LEU A 62 -13.81 10.79 8.63
N GLN A 63 -14.50 10.92 9.76
CA GLN A 63 -14.46 9.94 10.84
C GLN A 63 -14.94 8.57 10.37
N GLU A 64 -16.05 8.51 9.62
CA GLU A 64 -16.58 7.26 9.07
C GLU A 64 -15.63 6.64 8.02
N GLN A 65 -14.93 7.48 7.25
CA GLN A 65 -13.89 7.02 6.33
C GLN A 65 -12.69 6.42 7.04
N LEU A 66 -12.31 6.96 8.21
CA LEU A 66 -11.23 6.45 9.05
C LEU A 66 -11.65 5.13 9.70
N GLU A 67 -12.84 5.07 10.28
CA GLU A 67 -13.40 3.86 10.92
C GLU A 67 -13.52 2.71 9.93
N HIS A 68 -14.00 2.97 8.71
CA HIS A 68 -14.09 1.96 7.65
C HIS A 68 -12.72 1.34 7.31
N LYS A 69 -11.66 2.17 7.21
CA LYS A 69 -10.30 1.70 6.94
C LYS A 69 -9.72 0.98 8.14
N ALA A 70 -9.83 1.55 9.33
CA ALA A 70 -9.36 0.95 10.58
C ALA A 70 -9.99 -0.43 10.80
N PHE A 71 -11.30 -0.56 10.59
CA PHE A 71 -12.00 -1.84 10.65
C PHE A 71 -11.38 -2.87 9.70
N TYR A 72 -11.19 -2.51 8.42
CA TYR A 72 -10.57 -3.43 7.46
C TYR A 72 -9.14 -3.81 7.87
N LEU A 73 -8.33 -2.84 8.27
CA LEU A 73 -6.94 -3.07 8.67
C LEU A 73 -6.86 -3.96 9.92
N GLN A 74 -7.67 -3.73 10.95
CA GLN A 74 -7.70 -4.57 12.16
C GLN A 74 -8.05 -6.03 11.86
N HIS A 75 -8.92 -6.27 10.89
CA HIS A 75 -9.34 -7.62 10.53
C HIS A 75 -8.39 -8.33 9.55
N ARG A 76 -7.55 -7.58 8.83
CA ARG A 76 -6.77 -8.11 7.70
C ARG A 76 -5.26 -7.92 7.81
N LEU A 77 -4.80 -6.94 8.59
CA LEU A 77 -3.39 -6.66 8.84
C LEU A 77 -3.08 -6.94 10.30
N GLN A 78 -2.28 -7.97 10.54
CA GLN A 78 -1.84 -8.35 11.89
C GLN A 78 -0.43 -7.85 12.22
N PHE A 79 0.29 -7.22 11.27
CA PHE A 79 1.71 -6.91 11.43
C PHE A 79 2.13 -5.61 10.74
N GLU A 80 2.58 -4.64 11.54
CA GLU A 80 3.20 -3.39 11.07
C GLU A 80 4.42 -3.65 10.18
N SER A 81 5.23 -4.67 10.52
CA SER A 81 6.42 -5.09 9.76
C SER A 81 6.15 -5.54 8.33
N LYS A 82 4.87 -5.72 7.97
CA LYS A 82 4.40 -6.05 6.63
C LYS A 82 3.66 -4.88 5.97
N THR A 83 4.01 -3.65 6.34
CA THR A 83 3.50 -2.41 5.75
C THR A 83 4.60 -1.68 5.01
N LEU A 84 4.31 -1.17 3.81
CA LEU A 84 5.18 -0.28 3.04
C LEU A 84 4.51 1.08 2.87
N PHE A 85 5.12 2.13 3.41
CA PHE A 85 4.79 3.52 3.11
C PHE A 85 5.65 3.99 1.95
N VAL A 86 5.01 4.49 0.89
CA VAL A 86 5.72 5.13 -0.23
C VAL A 86 5.38 6.60 -0.26
N TYR A 87 6.43 7.43 -0.24
CA TYR A 87 6.37 8.87 -0.29
C TYR A 87 6.92 9.38 -1.61
N SER A 88 6.55 10.59 -1.99
CA SER A 88 7.18 11.24 -3.12
C SER A 88 7.80 12.59 -2.77
N THR A 89 9.00 12.86 -3.33
CA THR A 89 9.67 14.17 -3.22
C THR A 89 9.13 15.21 -4.20
N MET A 90 8.32 14.80 -5.17
CA MET A 90 7.73 15.68 -6.20
C MET A 90 6.22 15.86 -5.98
N ASP A 91 5.69 15.36 -4.86
CA ASP A 91 4.28 15.52 -4.48
C ASP A 91 4.09 16.82 -3.70
N GLU A 92 3.38 17.78 -4.29
CA GLU A 92 3.09 19.08 -3.70
C GLU A 92 1.76 19.10 -2.92
N TRP A 93 1.03 17.98 -2.88
CA TRP A 93 -0.27 17.87 -2.21
C TRP A 93 -0.17 17.32 -0.79
N VAL A 94 0.82 16.46 -0.53
CA VAL A 94 1.06 15.88 0.79
C VAL A 94 2.31 16.54 1.40
N PRO A 95 2.17 17.32 2.48
CA PRO A 95 3.31 17.94 3.16
C PRO A 95 4.42 16.94 3.51
N ALA A 96 5.67 17.30 3.23
CA ALA A 96 6.83 16.42 3.43
C ALA A 96 7.09 16.09 4.91
N GLU A 97 6.59 16.91 5.85
CA GLU A 97 6.64 16.66 7.29
C GLU A 97 5.98 15.34 7.70
N PHE A 98 4.95 14.89 6.96
CA PHE A 98 4.31 13.60 7.23
C PHE A 98 5.25 12.41 7.00
N VAL A 99 6.27 12.55 6.16
CA VAL A 99 7.28 11.49 5.98
C VAL A 99 7.97 11.20 7.31
N GLN A 100 8.43 12.25 7.98
CA GLN A 100 9.15 12.14 9.26
C GLN A 100 8.23 11.64 10.36
N GLU A 101 7.01 12.19 10.45
CA GLU A 101 6.01 11.76 11.43
C GLU A 101 5.73 10.25 11.31
N TYR A 102 5.52 9.75 10.09
CA TYR A 102 5.17 8.35 9.88
C TYR A 102 6.35 7.41 10.11
N GLN A 103 7.58 7.82 9.80
CA GLN A 103 8.78 7.05 10.13
C GLN A 103 8.96 6.88 11.64
N VAL A 104 8.65 7.93 12.42
CA VAL A 104 8.69 7.85 13.89
C VAL A 104 7.54 7.00 14.43
N ARG A 105 6.35 7.15 13.85
CA ARG A 105 5.14 6.48 14.34
C ARG A 105 5.08 4.99 13.99
N PHE A 106 5.66 4.59 12.87
CA PHE A 106 5.65 3.21 12.37
C PHE A 106 7.07 2.67 12.15
N PRO A 107 7.90 2.58 13.19
CA PRO A 107 9.31 2.24 13.06
C PRO A 107 9.57 0.83 12.51
N ASN A 108 8.57 -0.07 12.59
CA ASN A 108 8.70 -1.42 12.06
C ASN A 108 8.25 -1.52 10.60
N ALA A 109 7.55 -0.52 10.07
CA ALA A 109 7.14 -0.49 8.68
C ALA A 109 8.32 -0.18 7.76
N GLN A 110 8.20 -0.54 6.49
CA GLN A 110 9.14 -0.11 5.47
C GLN A 110 8.74 1.25 4.93
N HIS A 111 9.72 2.10 4.69
CA HIS A 111 9.54 3.45 4.18
C HIS A 111 10.37 3.63 2.91
N ARG A 112 9.75 4.07 1.82
CA ARG A 112 10.43 4.31 0.54
C ARG A 112 10.06 5.66 -0.03
N VAL A 113 11.04 6.40 -0.53
CA VAL A 113 10.84 7.70 -1.17
C VAL A 113 11.10 7.56 -2.68
N VAL A 114 10.22 8.11 -3.51
CA VAL A 114 10.32 8.07 -4.97
C VAL A 114 10.18 9.47 -5.58
N PRO A 115 10.79 9.77 -6.74
CA PRO A 115 10.68 11.09 -7.37
C PRO A 115 9.50 11.13 -8.37
N GLN A 116 8.26 10.97 -7.90
CA GLN A 116 7.07 10.82 -8.76
C GLN A 116 6.04 11.94 -8.56
N ALA A 117 5.44 12.50 -9.62
CA ALA A 117 4.39 13.53 -9.45
C ALA A 117 3.17 12.97 -8.70
N HIS A 118 2.36 13.80 -8.04
CA HIS A 118 1.24 13.37 -7.18
C HIS A 118 0.34 12.26 -7.78
N ALA A 119 -0.06 12.40 -9.05
CA ALA A 119 -0.98 11.49 -9.72
C ALA A 119 -0.28 10.41 -10.56
N PHE A 120 0.99 10.06 -10.26
CA PHE A 120 1.80 9.12 -11.06
C PHE A 120 1.17 7.73 -11.27
N MET A 121 0.22 7.32 -10.42
CA MET A 121 -0.57 6.09 -10.63
C MET A 121 -1.43 6.12 -11.89
N MET A 122 -1.79 7.31 -12.37
CA MET A 122 -2.52 7.50 -13.62
C MET A 122 -1.60 7.49 -14.84
N GLU A 123 -0.28 7.56 -14.62
CA GLU A 123 0.72 7.51 -15.68
C GLU A 123 1.20 6.08 -15.93
N LYS A 124 1.42 5.75 -17.21
CA LYS A 124 1.86 4.42 -17.62
C LYS A 124 3.19 4.03 -16.98
N ASN A 125 4.13 4.98 -16.88
CA ASN A 125 5.44 4.74 -16.28
C ASN A 125 5.36 4.66 -14.75
N GLY A 126 4.62 5.56 -14.11
CA GLY A 126 4.46 5.55 -12.66
C GLY A 126 3.82 4.26 -12.12
N THR A 127 2.84 3.71 -12.85
CA THR A 127 2.28 2.38 -12.55
C THR A 127 3.35 1.28 -12.59
N ARG A 128 4.15 1.23 -13.66
CA ARG A 128 5.16 0.18 -13.84
C ARG A 128 6.25 0.26 -12.78
N ASP A 129 6.70 1.48 -12.48
CA ASP A 129 7.78 1.73 -11.53
C ASP A 129 7.31 1.39 -10.10
N MET A 130 6.08 1.76 -9.73
CA MET A 130 5.50 1.35 -8.45
C MET A 130 5.33 -0.18 -8.37
N ALA A 131 4.86 -0.83 -9.44
CA ALA A 131 4.77 -2.28 -9.47
C ALA A 131 6.14 -2.94 -9.26
N ALA A 132 7.22 -2.35 -9.80
CA ALA A 132 8.58 -2.81 -9.55
C ALA A 132 8.98 -2.68 -8.07
N HIS A 133 8.74 -1.52 -7.46
CA HIS A 133 9.01 -1.30 -6.04
C HIS A 133 8.24 -2.25 -5.11
N ILE A 134 6.94 -2.45 -5.36
CA ILE A 134 6.10 -3.38 -4.59
C ILE A 134 6.59 -4.81 -4.78
N SER A 135 7.02 -5.20 -5.99
CA SER A 135 7.53 -6.55 -6.22
C SER A 135 8.82 -6.82 -5.46
N GLN A 136 9.74 -5.86 -5.46
CA GLN A 136 10.98 -5.95 -4.70
C GLN A 136 10.66 -6.10 -3.20
N TRP A 137 9.73 -5.29 -2.70
CA TRP A 137 9.28 -5.36 -1.31
C TRP A 137 8.67 -6.73 -0.95
N ILE A 138 7.83 -7.28 -1.81
CA ILE A 138 7.26 -8.62 -1.63
C ILE A 138 8.38 -9.66 -1.54
N SER A 139 9.36 -9.63 -2.45
CA SER A 139 10.51 -10.55 -2.37
C SER A 139 11.26 -10.41 -1.05
N GLU A 140 11.58 -9.19 -0.62
CA GLU A 140 12.25 -8.93 0.65
C GLU A 140 11.46 -9.44 1.86
N ALA A 141 10.12 -9.28 1.84
CA ALA A 141 9.23 -9.73 2.90
C ALA A 141 9.07 -11.26 2.93
N LEU A 142 9.19 -11.94 1.78
CA LEU A 142 9.10 -13.40 1.66
C LEU A 142 10.43 -14.11 1.95
N ASP A 143 11.54 -13.48 1.58
CA ASP A 143 12.90 -14.05 1.72
C ASP A 143 13.45 -13.95 3.16
N GLY A 144 12.70 -13.36 4.09
CA GLY A 144 13.00 -13.43 5.53
C GLY A 144 14.25 -12.70 5.96
N LYS A 145 14.67 -11.62 5.26
CA LYS A 145 15.67 -10.70 5.84
C LYS A 145 15.03 -9.95 7.01
N GLN A 146 15.13 -10.56 8.20
CA GLN A 146 15.20 -9.79 9.44
C GLN A 146 16.30 -8.74 9.23
N VAL A 147 15.94 -7.47 9.32
CA VAL A 147 16.93 -6.44 9.58
C VAL A 147 17.51 -6.80 10.95
N CYS A 148 18.72 -7.35 10.95
CA CYS A 148 19.43 -7.65 12.18
C CYS A 148 19.46 -6.39 13.05
N GLU A 149 19.08 -6.55 14.31
CA GLU A 149 19.51 -5.65 15.38
C GLU A 149 21.01 -5.36 15.19
N VAL A 150 21.34 -4.07 15.22
CA VAL A 150 22.73 -3.64 15.18
C VAL A 150 23.38 -4.21 16.44
N ASP A 151 24.35 -5.11 16.26
CA ASP A 151 25.17 -5.65 17.34
C ASP A 151 25.76 -4.49 18.14
N ALA A 152 25.16 -4.22 19.31
CA ALA A 152 25.75 -3.40 20.35
C ALA A 152 26.79 -4.24 21.10
N THR A 153 27.82 -4.67 20.39
CA THR A 153 29.07 -5.20 20.97
C THR A 153 30.22 -4.81 20.06
N ALA A 154 30.67 -3.56 20.22
CA ALA A 154 32.06 -3.20 19.97
C ALA A 154 32.61 -2.65 21.29
N ALA A 155 33.70 -3.29 21.72
CA ALA A 155 34.47 -3.10 22.94
C ALA A 155 34.94 -1.66 23.19
#